data_AF-A0A2C9M5J6-F1
#
_entry.id   AF-A0A2C9M5J6-F1
#
_cell.length_a   1.000
_cell.length_b   1.000
_cell.length_c   1.000
_cell.angle_alpha   90.00
_cell.angle_beta   90.00
_cell.angle_gamma   90.00
#
_symmetry.space_group_name_H-M   'P 1'
#
loop_
_entity.id
_entity.type
_entity.pdbx_description
1 polymer ?
#
loop_
_entity_poly.entity_id
_entity_poly.type
_entity_poly.pdbx_seq_one_letter_code
_entity_poly.pdbx_strand_id
1 'polypeptide(L)'
;MILLVIIFFLEIAFSFLPNLSGFITSLISRLVIKIADEELNIRSEIKDLKEQQSSISATENFAQYARLQRKIDKLVNTVKERDKERRTFIVYLRMKVTAAIYIVHVRAVGLGCWVLVSNAVIHRAKVLVESFL
;
A
#
# COMPACT_ATOMS: atom_id res chain seq x y z
N MET A 1 2.86 -20.73 34.06
CA MET A 1 1.49 -20.42 33.58
C MET A 1 1.37 -19.01 33.00
N ILE A 2 1.87 -17.95 33.66
CA ILE A 2 1.79 -16.56 33.18
C ILE A 2 2.39 -16.36 31.76
N LEU A 3 3.55 -16.95 31.47
CA LEU A 3 4.20 -16.82 30.15
C LEU A 3 3.35 -17.35 28.98
N LEU A 4 2.64 -18.47 29.16
CA LEU A 4 1.79 -19.05 28.11
C LEU A 4 0.56 -18.18 27.84
N VAL A 5 0.01 -17.58 28.92
CA VAL A 5 -1.11 -16.64 28.82
C VAL A 5 -0.67 -15.40 28.04
N ILE A 6 0.52 -14.87 28.33
CA ILE A 6 1.10 -13.75 27.58
C ILE A 6 1.29 -14.11 26.10
N ILE A 7 1.87 -15.27 25.79
CA ILE A 7 2.06 -15.74 24.40
C ILE A 7 0.71 -15.87 23.69
N PHE A 8 -0.31 -16.43 24.34
CA PHE A 8 -1.64 -16.56 23.77
C PHE A 8 -2.28 -15.21 23.42
N PHE A 9 -2.19 -14.22 24.32
CA PHE A 9 -2.67 -12.86 24.03
C PHE A 9 -1.85 -12.17 22.92
N LEU A 10 -0.53 -12.44 22.86
CA LEU A 10 0.34 -11.93 21.81
C LEU A 10 -0.07 -12.47 20.43
N GLU A 11 -0.43 -13.75 20.34
CA GLU A 11 -0.93 -14.36 19.09
C GLU A 11 -2.26 -13.77 18.64
N ILE A 12 -3.17 -13.52 19.58
CA ILE A 12 -4.42 -12.80 19.28
C ILE A 12 -4.11 -11.40 18.74
N ALA A 13 -3.18 -10.68 19.37
CA ALA A 13 -2.76 -9.37 18.89
C ALA A 13 -2.13 -9.44 17.47
N PHE A 14 -1.29 -10.45 17.21
CA PHE A 14 -0.70 -10.66 15.89
C PHE A 14 -1.71 -11.01 14.79
N SER A 15 -2.87 -11.58 15.15
CA SER A 15 -4.00 -11.78 14.23
C SER A 15 -4.57 -10.48 13.66
N PHE A 16 -4.38 -9.35 14.36
CA PHE A 16 -4.76 -8.03 13.86
C PHE A 16 -3.71 -7.39 12.96
N LEU A 17 -2.49 -7.93 12.87
CA LEU A 17 -1.38 -7.36 12.10
C LEU A 17 -1.67 -7.24 10.59
N PRO A 18 -2.34 -8.22 9.93
CA PRO A 18 -2.79 -8.07 8.55
C PRO A 18 -3.77 -6.91 8.33
N ASN A 19 -4.57 -6.55 9.33
CA ASN A 19 -5.53 -5.44 9.23
C ASN A 19 -4.82 -4.07 9.21
N LEU A 20 -3.60 -3.98 9.75
CA LEU A 20 -2.75 -2.78 9.71
C LEU A 20 -2.02 -2.59 8.37
N SER A 21 -2.08 -3.58 7.45
CA SER A 21 -1.40 -3.52 6.15
C SER A 21 -1.82 -2.31 5.30
N GLY A 22 -3.09 -1.92 5.35
CA GLY A 22 -3.60 -0.74 4.64
C GLY A 22 -3.00 0.56 5.15
N PHE A 23 -2.83 0.69 6.47
CA PHE A 23 -2.22 1.85 7.11
C PHE A 23 -0.73 1.96 6.74
N ILE A 24 0.01 0.85 6.82
CA ILE A 24 1.43 0.80 6.45
C ILE A 24 1.61 1.14 4.96
N THR A 25 0.77 0.57 4.10
CA THR A 25 0.80 0.87 2.66
C THR A 25 0.55 2.35 2.39
N SER A 26 -0.38 2.99 3.11
CA SER A 26 -0.67 4.42 3.00
C SER A 26 0.52 5.30 3.41
N LEU A 27 1.19 4.98 4.53
CA LEU A 27 2.37 5.71 4.97
C LEU A 27 3.51 5.61 3.97
N ILE A 28 3.82 4.39 3.50
CA ILE A 28 4.90 4.18 2.52
C ILE A 28 4.53 4.85 1.19
N SER A 29 3.27 4.76 0.75
CA SER A 29 2.81 5.43 -0.47
C SER A 29 3.00 6.94 -0.36
N ARG A 30 2.68 7.58 0.77
CA ARG A 30 2.90 9.02 0.97
C ARG A 30 4.37 9.42 0.97
N LEU A 31 5.25 8.55 1.50
CA LEU A 31 6.69 8.81 1.54
C LEU A 31 7.35 8.63 0.16
N VAL A 32 6.92 7.61 -0.60
CA VAL A 32 7.50 7.28 -1.90
C VAL A 32 6.89 8.14 -3.02
N ILE A 33 5.59 8.41 -2.94
CA ILE A 33 4.88 9.32 -3.84
C ILE A 33 5.09 10.74 -3.32
N LYS A 34 6.35 11.17 -3.33
CA LYS A 34 6.69 12.58 -3.19
C LYS A 34 6.25 13.25 -4.49
N ILE A 35 5.03 13.77 -4.52
CA ILE A 35 4.47 14.45 -5.69
C ILE A 35 3.73 15.69 -5.21
N ALA A 36 4.07 16.83 -5.79
CA ALA A 36 3.08 17.86 -6.07
C ALA A 36 3.58 18.84 -7.13
N ASP A 37 4.81 19.35 -7.00
CA ASP A 37 5.14 20.61 -7.67
C ASP A 37 5.19 20.52 -9.21
N GLU A 38 5.79 19.47 -9.77
CA GLU A 38 5.83 19.29 -11.23
C GLU A 38 4.45 18.97 -11.83
N GLU A 39 3.64 18.14 -11.16
CA GLU A 39 2.30 17.79 -11.63
C GLU A 39 1.34 18.98 -11.51
N LEU A 40 1.47 19.78 -10.45
CA LEU A 40 0.73 21.02 -10.25
C LEU A 40 1.07 22.04 -11.33
N ASN A 41 2.35 22.18 -11.68
CA ASN A 41 2.78 23.05 -12.77
C ASN A 41 2.20 22.62 -14.12
N ILE A 42 2.21 21.32 -14.45
CA ILE A 42 1.61 20.81 -15.69
C ILE A 42 0.09 21.03 -15.70
N ARG A 43 -0.59 20.82 -14.57
CA ARG A 43 -2.04 21.08 -14.45
C ARG A 43 -2.38 22.57 -14.56
N SER A 44 -1.53 23.45 -14.07
CA SER A 44 -1.63 24.90 -14.29
C SER A 44 -1.44 25.25 -15.76
N GLU A 45 -0.39 24.72 -16.41
CA GLU A 45 -0.13 24.98 -17.83
C GLU A 45 -1.30 24.50 -18.72
N ILE A 46 -1.93 23.37 -18.40
CA ILE A 46 -3.14 22.90 -19.08
C ILE A 46 -4.29 23.91 -18.95
N LYS A 47 -4.46 24.51 -17.76
CA LYS A 47 -5.50 25.52 -17.50
C LYS A 47 -5.24 26.77 -18.33
N ASP A 48 -4.01 27.28 -18.30
CA ASP A 48 -3.63 28.49 -19.02
C ASP A 48 -3.75 28.30 -20.54
N LEU A 49 -3.35 27.14 -21.06
CA LEU A 49 -3.49 26.82 -22.48
C LEU A 49 -4.96 26.66 -22.90
N LYS A 50 -5.83 26.12 -22.04
CA LYS A 50 -7.28 26.07 -22.31
C LYS A 50 -7.90 27.46 -22.35
N GLU A 51 -7.46 28.37 -21.47
CA GLU A 51 -7.92 29.75 -21.46
C GLU A 51 -7.48 30.48 -22.74
N GLN A 52 -6.21 30.33 -23.14
CA GLN A 52 -5.72 30.83 -24.43
C GLN A 52 -6.51 30.25 -25.60
N GLN A 53 -6.80 28.95 -25.59
CA GLN A 53 -7.59 28.30 -26.63
C GLN A 53 -9.00 28.89 -26.74
N SER A 54 -9.62 29.20 -25.59
CA SER A 54 -10.98 29.77 -25.54
C SER A 54 -11.08 31.17 -26.13
N SER A 55 -9.96 31.91 -26.14
CA SER A 55 -9.88 33.25 -26.73
C SER A 55 -9.70 33.25 -28.26
N ILE A 56 -9.45 32.08 -28.86
CA ILE A 56 -9.20 31.91 -30.29
C ILE A 56 -10.44 31.35 -30.98
N SER A 57 -10.91 32.01 -32.04
CA SER A 57 -11.98 31.49 -32.89
C SER A 57 -11.56 30.18 -33.58
N ALA A 58 -12.24 29.08 -33.26
CA ALA A 58 -11.94 27.75 -33.80
C ALA A 58 -12.17 27.66 -35.33
N THR A 59 -13.04 28.51 -35.88
CA THR A 59 -13.39 28.54 -37.31
C THR A 59 -12.47 29.47 -38.11
N GLU A 60 -12.17 30.66 -37.59
CA GLU A 60 -11.32 31.64 -38.30
C GLU A 60 -9.83 31.35 -38.13
N ASN A 61 -9.43 30.86 -36.95
CA ASN A 61 -8.04 30.59 -36.58
C ASN A 61 -7.82 29.09 -36.32
N PHE A 62 -8.45 28.23 -37.13
CA PHE A 62 -8.42 26.78 -36.97
C PHE A 62 -7.01 26.20 -36.81
N ALA A 63 -6.04 26.68 -37.58
CA ALA A 63 -4.66 26.19 -37.48
C ALA A 63 -4.01 26.49 -36.12
N GLN A 64 -4.26 27.67 -35.54
CA GLN A 64 -3.77 28.00 -34.20
C GLN A 64 -4.53 27.23 -33.12
N TYR A 65 -5.86 27.13 -33.23
CA TYR A 65 -6.70 26.34 -32.34
C TYR A 65 -6.26 24.87 -32.29
N ALA A 66 -6.03 24.25 -33.45
CA ALA A 66 -5.60 22.86 -33.56
C ALA A 66 -4.18 22.63 -32.99
N ARG A 67 -3.27 23.61 -33.11
CA ARG A 67 -1.94 23.55 -32.48
C ARG A 67 -2.05 23.59 -30.96
N LEU A 68 -2.89 24.48 -30.41
CA LEU A 68 -3.15 24.55 -28.97
C LEU A 68 -3.80 23.27 -28.46
N GLN A 69 -4.81 22.74 -29.17
CA GLN A 69 -5.46 21.48 -28.83
C GLN A 69 -4.45 20.34 -28.71
N ARG A 70 -3.55 20.18 -29.70
CA ARG A 70 -2.49 19.16 -29.66
C ARG A 70 -1.54 19.34 -28.48
N LYS A 71 -1.20 20.59 -28.12
CA LYS A 71 -0.35 20.88 -26.96
C LYS A 71 -1.06 20.49 -25.65
N ILE A 72 -2.33 20.84 -25.51
CA ILE A 72 -3.17 20.46 -24.37
C ILE A 72 -3.28 18.95 -24.28
N ASP A 73 -3.58 18.26 -25.38
CA ASP A 73 -3.72 16.80 -25.42
C ASP A 73 -2.41 16.10 -25.02
N LYS A 74 -1.25 16.62 -25.45
CA LYS A 74 0.06 16.10 -25.05
C LYS A 74 0.30 16.21 -23.54
N LEU A 75 0.00 17.36 -22.95
CA LEU A 75 0.16 17.57 -21.49
C LEU A 75 -0.85 16.74 -20.69
N VAL A 76 -2.10 16.66 -21.15
CA VAL A 76 -3.14 15.81 -20.53
C VAL A 76 -2.74 14.34 -20.57
N ASN A 77 -2.22 13.86 -21.70
CA ASN A 77 -1.74 12.48 -21.82
C ASN A 77 -0.56 12.22 -20.90
N THR A 78 0.36 13.17 -20.76
CA THR A 78 1.48 13.08 -19.81
C THR A 78 0.97 12.89 -18.38
N VAL A 79 -0.02 13.69 -17.94
CA VAL A 79 -0.63 13.54 -16.60
C VAL A 79 -1.30 12.17 -16.45
N LYS A 80 -2.04 11.71 -17.47
CA LYS A 80 -2.70 10.39 -17.45
C LYS A 80 -1.71 9.23 -17.37
N GLU A 81 -0.58 9.30 -18.08
CA GLU A 81 0.46 8.28 -18.04
C GLU A 81 1.09 8.21 -16.64
N ARG A 82 1.43 9.36 -16.06
CA ARG A 82 1.95 9.44 -14.68
C ARG A 82 0.94 8.90 -13.66
N ASP A 83 -0.35 9.21 -13.83
CA ASP A 83 -1.44 8.65 -13.01
C ASP A 83 -1.50 7.12 -13.09
N LYS A 84 -1.34 6.56 -14.29
CA LYS A 84 -1.35 5.12 -14.53
C LYS A 84 -0.14 4.45 -13.89
N GLU A 85 1.06 5.00 -14.09
CA GLU A 85 2.30 4.52 -13.45
C GLU A 85 2.18 4.52 -11.92
N ARG A 86 1.68 5.62 -11.34
CA ARG A 86 1.43 5.75 -9.91
C ARG A 86 0.46 4.71 -9.39
N ARG A 87 -0.66 4.47 -10.08
CA ARG A 87 -1.64 3.44 -9.70
C ARG A 87 -1.02 2.04 -9.74
N THR A 88 -0.29 1.71 -10.80
CA THR A 88 0.40 0.41 -10.91
C THR A 88 1.43 0.25 -9.80
N PHE A 89 2.20 1.29 -9.49
CA PHE A 89 3.15 1.29 -8.39
C PHE A 89 2.48 1.06 -7.03
N ILE A 90 1.38 1.77 -6.72
CA ILE A 90 0.64 1.59 -5.46
C ILE A 90 0.10 0.17 -5.34
N VAL A 91 -0.46 -0.39 -6.42
CA VAL A 91 -0.97 -1.77 -6.41
C VAL A 91 0.16 -2.76 -6.15
N TYR A 92 1.29 -2.60 -6.83
CA TYR A 92 2.46 -3.45 -6.64
C TYR A 92 3.04 -3.33 -5.23
N LEU A 93 3.14 -2.12 -4.70
CA LEU A 93 3.58 -1.85 -3.33
C LEU A 93 2.63 -2.50 -2.32
N ARG A 94 1.32 -2.32 -2.48
CA ARG A 94 0.30 -2.94 -1.63
C ARG A 94 0.44 -4.46 -1.63
N MET A 95 0.61 -5.08 -2.80
CA MET A 95 0.80 -6.52 -2.93
C MET A 95 2.04 -6.99 -2.17
N LYS A 96 3.18 -6.30 -2.35
CA LYS A 96 4.43 -6.61 -1.65
C LYS A 96 4.32 -6.47 -0.14
N VAL A 97 3.78 -5.35 0.34
CA VAL A 97 3.60 -5.08 1.77
C VAL A 97 2.67 -6.11 2.40
N THR A 98 1.56 -6.41 1.72
CA THR A 98 0.61 -7.43 2.17
C THR A 98 1.27 -8.80 2.24
N ALA A 99 1.98 -9.23 1.19
CA ALA A 99 2.69 -10.51 1.18
C ALA A 99 3.73 -10.61 2.32
N ALA A 100 4.54 -9.55 2.52
CA ALA A 100 5.52 -9.52 3.60
C ALA A 100 4.87 -9.63 4.99
N ILE A 101 3.76 -8.92 5.22
CA ILE A 101 2.99 -8.97 6.47
C ILE A 101 2.43 -10.38 6.71
N TYR A 102 1.86 -11.02 5.69
CA TYR A 102 1.34 -12.37 5.82
C TYR A 102 2.44 -13.39 6.11
N ILE A 103 3.61 -13.26 5.49
CA ILE A 103 4.76 -14.13 5.80
C ILE A 103 5.16 -13.99 7.27
N VAL A 104 5.30 -12.76 7.76
CA VAL A 104 5.64 -12.50 9.17
C VAL A 104 4.56 -13.05 10.10
N HIS A 105 3.28 -12.86 9.75
CA HIS A 105 2.15 -13.35 10.52
C HIS A 105 2.16 -14.89 10.64
N VAL A 106 2.34 -15.61 9.54
CA VAL A 106 2.39 -17.08 9.54
C VAL A 106 3.59 -17.60 10.36
N ARG A 107 4.74 -16.91 10.30
CA ARG A 107 5.91 -17.30 11.09
C ARG A 107 5.70 -17.07 12.59
N ALA A 108 5.13 -15.92 12.97
CA ALA A 108 4.81 -15.62 14.37
C ALA A 108 3.84 -16.67 14.94
N VAL A 109 2.69 -16.86 14.27
CA VAL A 109 1.65 -17.81 14.71
C VAL A 109 2.16 -19.25 14.73
N GLY A 110 2.93 -19.66 13.72
CA GLY A 110 3.52 -21.00 13.67
C GLY A 110 4.46 -21.26 14.86
N LEU A 111 5.32 -20.30 15.18
CA LEU A 111 6.25 -20.40 16.31
C LEU A 111 5.50 -20.39 17.65
N GLY A 112 4.50 -19.53 17.83
CA GLY A 112 3.68 -19.48 19.04
C GLY A 112 2.92 -20.78 19.28
N CYS A 113 2.24 -21.30 18.24
CA CYS A 113 1.55 -22.59 18.32
C CYS A 113 2.51 -23.74 18.67
N TRP A 114 3.70 -23.78 18.05
CA TRP A 114 4.71 -24.78 18.38
C TRP A 114 5.09 -24.75 19.86
N VAL A 115 5.39 -23.57 20.40
CA VAL A 115 5.78 -23.40 21.82
C VAL A 115 4.64 -23.79 22.77
N LEU A 116 3.39 -23.41 22.45
CA LEU A 116 2.23 -23.77 23.26
C LEU A 116 2.01 -25.29 23.30
N VAL A 117 2.11 -25.97 22.15
CA VAL A 117 1.91 -27.42 22.05
C VAL A 117 3.05 -28.17 22.75
N SER A 118 4.32 -27.83 22.47
CA SER A 118 5.46 -28.48 23.13
C SER A 118 5.37 -28.37 24.65
N ASN A 119 4.99 -27.19 25.17
CA ASN A 119 4.87 -27.00 26.60
C ASN A 119 3.70 -27.79 27.22
N ALA A 120 2.57 -27.92 26.51
CA ALA A 120 1.45 -28.74 26.96
C ALA A 120 1.82 -30.24 27.03
N VAL A 121 2.57 -30.74 26.04
CA VAL A 121 3.05 -32.12 26.00
C VAL A 121 4.03 -32.40 27.14
N ILE A 122 5.00 -31.51 27.37
CA ILE A 122 5.99 -31.63 28.47
C ILE A 122 5.29 -31.64 29.83
N HIS A 123 4.28 -30.78 30.03
CA HIS A 123 3.51 -30.75 31.27
C HIS A 123 2.77 -32.07 31.51
N ARG A 124 2.09 -32.62 30.49
CA ARG A 124 1.41 -33.93 30.61
C ARG A 124 2.40 -35.06 30.89
N ALA A 125 3.56 -35.06 30.25
CA ALA A 125 4.60 -36.05 30.50
C ALA A 125 5.12 -35.99 31.95
N LYS A 126 5.36 -34.78 32.50
CA LYS A 126 5.76 -34.62 33.90
C LYS A 126 4.70 -35.13 34.88
N VAL A 127 3.44 -34.78 34.67
CA VAL A 127 2.32 -35.23 35.53
C VAL A 127 2.19 -36.76 35.50
N LEU A 128 2.36 -37.39 34.34
CA LEU A 128 2.35 -38.85 34.23
C LEU A 128 3.53 -39.48 34.98
N VAL A 129 4.75 -38.96 34.83
CA VAL A 129 5.92 -39.49 35.54
C VAL A 129 5.76 -39.39 37.05
N GLU A 130 5.27 -38.25 37.57
CA GLU A 130 5.00 -38.08 39.00
C GLU A 130 3.87 -38.98 39.52
N SER A 131 2.93 -39.41 38.68
CA SER A 131 1.87 -40.35 39.09
C SER A 131 2.32 -41.81 39.18
N PHE A 132 3.47 -42.14 38.57
CA PHE A 132 4.06 -43.48 38.56
C PHE A 132 5.15 -43.69 39.63
N LEU A 133 5.54 -42.61 40.34
CA LEU A 133 6.63 -42.57 41.32
C LEU A 133 6.06 -42.38 42.73
#